data_AF-A0A937SDX6-F1
#
_entry.id   AF-A0A937SDX6-F1
#
_cell.length_a   1.000
_cell.length_b   1.000
_cell.length_c   1.000
_cell.angle_alpha   90.00
_cell.angle_beta   90.00
_cell.angle_gamma   90.00
#
_symmetry.space_group_name_H-M   'P 1'
#
loop_
_entity.id
_entity.type
_entity.pdbx_description
1 polymer ?
#
loop_
_entity_poly.entity_id
_entity_poly.type
_entity_poly.pdbx_seq_one_letter_code
_entity_poly.pdbx_strand_id
1 'polypeptide(L)'
;MNQSNRTIADLDVLIEALPQKSKRIFHRIFSVTTTKGCLKPPETMLPWIEQHFGSVDRVTGQKIIKVTNLVTFEGAIFNSLRALRPRQYEDRLRVEARLLDRAKDDPLSKPLEDTPEDPFGRIKGKYCITASNI
;
A
#
# COMPACT_ATOMS: atom_id res chain seq x y z
N MET A 1 -11.33 -17.62 23.37
CA MET A 1 -10.24 -16.63 23.11
C MET A 1 -10.82 -15.50 22.30
N ASN A 2 -10.94 -14.30 22.87
CA ASN A 2 -11.46 -13.11 22.18
C ASN A 2 -10.61 -12.80 20.93
N GLN A 3 -11.26 -12.68 19.77
CA GLN A 3 -10.60 -12.38 18.49
C GLN A 3 -10.01 -10.96 18.41
N SER A 4 -10.32 -10.10 19.39
CA SER A 4 -10.01 -8.66 19.40
C SER A 4 -8.54 -8.27 19.58
N ASN A 5 -7.63 -9.23 19.82
CA ASN A 5 -6.22 -8.96 20.15
C ASN A 5 -5.20 -9.56 19.17
N ARG A 6 -5.61 -10.00 17.97
CA ARG A 6 -4.69 -10.57 16.97
C ARG A 6 -4.26 -9.50 15.97
N THR A 7 -2.96 -9.24 15.87
CA THR A 7 -2.38 -8.32 14.89
C THR A 7 -1.35 -9.02 14.02
N ILE A 8 -1.16 -8.52 12.79
CA ILE A 8 -0.14 -9.02 11.85
C ILE A 8 1.29 -8.84 12.39
N ALA A 9 1.49 -7.94 13.37
CA ALA A 9 2.78 -7.74 14.03
C ALA A 9 3.18 -8.90 14.97
N ASP A 10 2.22 -9.76 15.33
CA ASP A 10 2.41 -10.91 16.23
C ASP A 10 2.32 -12.24 15.48
N LEU A 11 2.53 -12.22 14.16
CA LEU A 11 2.34 -13.38 13.30
C LEU A 11 3.24 -14.56 13.70
N ASP A 12 4.45 -14.30 14.16
CA ASP A 12 5.36 -15.30 14.73
C ASP A 12 4.73 -16.06 15.91
N VAL A 13 4.13 -15.35 16.85
CA VAL A 13 3.43 -15.94 18.00
C VAL A 13 2.17 -16.70 17.56
N LEU A 14 1.41 -16.11 16.63
CA LEU A 14 0.17 -16.72 16.13
C LEU A 14 0.43 -18.03 15.37
N ILE A 15 1.50 -18.09 14.58
CA ILE A 15 1.93 -19.31 13.89
C ILE A 15 2.35 -20.36 14.92
N GLU A 16 3.10 -19.96 15.95
CA GLU A 16 3.56 -20.90 16.96
C GLU A 16 2.41 -21.58 17.72
N ALA A 17 1.31 -20.85 17.94
CA ALA A 17 0.10 -21.36 18.57
C ALA A 17 -0.78 -22.26 17.68
N LEU A 18 -0.46 -22.41 16.38
CA LEU A 18 -1.25 -23.24 15.47
C LEU A 18 -1.12 -24.74 15.81
N PRO A 19 -2.19 -25.53 15.62
CA PRO A 19 -2.09 -26.99 15.63
C PRO A 19 -1.04 -27.47 14.62
N GLN A 20 -0.31 -28.54 14.95
CA GLN A 20 0.84 -28.99 14.18
C GLN A 20 0.54 -29.23 12.70
N LYS A 21 -0.64 -29.76 12.37
CA LYS A 21 -1.08 -29.96 10.98
C LYS A 21 -1.18 -28.62 10.23
N SER A 22 -1.80 -27.61 10.84
CA SER A 22 -1.97 -26.28 10.25
C SER A 22 -0.65 -25.53 10.14
N LYS A 23 0.22 -25.60 11.17
CA LYS A 23 1.56 -25.02 11.15
C LYS A 23 2.41 -25.58 9.99
N ARG A 24 2.37 -26.90 9.77
CA ARG A 24 3.04 -27.55 8.64
C ARG A 24 2.53 -27.08 7.29
N ILE A 25 1.21 -26.95 7.10
CA ILE A 25 0.62 -26.45 5.86
C ILE A 25 1.05 -24.99 5.63
N PHE A 26 1.00 -24.16 6.68
CA PHE A 26 1.42 -22.76 6.61
C PHE A 26 2.87 -22.63 6.12
N HIS A 27 3.81 -23.37 6.72
CA HIS A 27 5.22 -23.30 6.35
C HIS A 27 5.57 -23.86 4.97
N ARG A 28 4.65 -24.60 4.32
CA ARG A 28 4.82 -24.99 2.90
C ARG A 28 4.56 -23.83 1.94
N ILE A 29 3.78 -22.83 2.36
CA ILE A 29 3.35 -21.70 1.52
C ILE A 29 4.07 -20.43 1.94
N PHE A 30 4.34 -20.24 3.23
CA PHE A 30 4.91 -19.00 3.75
C PHE A 30 6.13 -19.25 4.63
N SER A 31 7.17 -18.46 4.39
CA SER A 31 8.27 -18.26 5.34
C SER A 31 8.04 -16.97 6.10
N VAL A 32 8.17 -17.01 7.42
CA VAL A 32 8.03 -15.83 8.28
C VAL A 32 9.28 -15.68 9.13
N THR A 33 9.86 -14.49 9.11
CA THR A 33 11.03 -14.15 9.92
C THR A 33 10.79 -12.85 10.68
N THR A 34 11.33 -12.77 11.89
CA THR A 34 11.27 -11.56 12.71
C THR A 34 12.65 -10.91 12.72
N THR A 35 12.69 -9.60 12.55
CA THR A 35 13.91 -8.80 12.70
C THR A 35 13.64 -7.57 13.55
N LYS A 36 14.70 -7.00 14.14
CA LYS A 36 14.63 -5.77 14.92
C LYS A 36 15.22 -4.62 14.09
N GLY A 37 14.38 -3.66 13.74
CA GLY A 37 14.82 -2.38 13.18
C GLY A 37 15.25 -1.45 14.30
N CYS A 38 16.39 -0.78 14.13
CA CYS A 38 16.90 0.18 15.09
C CYS A 38 17.05 1.57 14.46
N LEU A 39 16.82 2.62 15.24
CA LEU A 39 17.13 3.99 14.85
C LEU A 39 17.59 4.81 16.06
N LYS A 40 18.30 5.92 15.80
CA LYS A 40 18.77 6.86 16.81
C LYS A 40 18.22 8.26 16.47
N PRO A 41 17.15 8.73 17.14
CA PRO A 41 16.59 10.04 16.86
C PRO A 41 17.48 11.13 17.48
N PRO A 42 17.56 12.33 16.89
CA PRO A 42 18.19 13.47 17.55
C PRO A 42 17.38 13.89 18.80
N GLU A 43 18.04 14.48 19.79
CA GLU A 43 17.41 14.89 21.06
C GLU A 43 16.21 15.82 20.86
N THR A 44 16.31 16.71 19.88
CA THR A 44 15.24 17.66 19.51
C THR A 44 13.95 16.97 19.03
N MET A 45 14.02 15.69 18.62
CA MET A 45 12.89 14.93 18.10
C MET A 45 12.21 14.07 19.19
N LEU A 46 12.83 13.91 20.37
CA LEU A 46 12.29 13.06 21.44
C LEU A 46 10.88 13.49 21.91
N PRO A 47 10.60 14.79 22.16
CA PRO A 47 9.26 15.20 22.59
C PRO A 47 8.20 14.92 21.54
N TRP A 48 8.53 15.11 20.26
CA TRP A 48 7.63 14.82 19.14
C TRP A 48 7.35 13.32 19.02
N ILE A 49 8.37 12.47 19.23
CA ILE A 49 8.21 11.01 19.23
C ILE A 49 7.29 10.56 20.37
N GLU A 50 7.49 11.07 21.58
CA GLU A 50 6.63 10.74 22.73
C GLU A 50 5.19 11.19 22.47
N GLN A 51 4.99 12.40 21.94
CA GLN A 51 3.67 12.94 21.63
C GLN A 51 2.90 12.07 20.61
N HIS A 52 3.56 11.60 19.55
CA HIS A 52 2.89 10.90 18.45
C HIS A 52 2.91 9.37 18.53
N PHE A 53 3.93 8.80 19.17
CA PHE A 53 4.13 7.35 19.25
C PHE A 53 4.07 6.81 20.69
N GLY A 54 3.98 7.69 21.68
CA GLY A 54 3.83 7.37 23.11
C GLY A 54 5.12 6.94 23.81
N SER A 55 6.16 6.53 23.08
CA SER A 55 7.42 6.05 23.68
C SER A 55 8.58 6.15 22.68
N VAL A 56 9.69 6.73 23.13
CA VAL A 56 10.96 6.75 22.38
C VAL A 56 11.48 5.33 22.17
N ASP A 57 11.50 4.51 23.22
CA ASP A 57 12.02 3.12 23.17
C ASP A 57 11.29 2.26 22.15
N ARG A 58 9.97 2.43 22.05
CA ARG A 58 9.14 1.74 21.05
C ARG A 58 9.54 2.11 19.61
N VAL A 59 10.02 3.33 19.39
CA VAL A 59 10.46 3.83 18.08
C VAL A 59 11.91 3.47 17.79
N THR A 60 12.78 3.46 18.79
CA THR A 60 14.20 3.10 18.61
C THR A 60 14.40 1.60 18.42
N GLY A 61 13.50 0.74 18.93
CA GLY A 61 13.56 -0.72 18.79
C GLY A 61 12.26 -1.29 18.21
N GLN A 62 12.26 -1.56 16.91
CA GLN A 62 11.05 -1.91 16.16
C GLN A 62 11.03 -3.39 15.81
N LYS A 63 10.01 -4.13 16.24
CA LYS A 63 9.76 -5.48 15.73
C LYS A 63 9.22 -5.39 14.31
N ILE A 64 9.87 -6.10 13.39
CA ILE A 64 9.49 -6.17 11.97
C ILE A 64 9.24 -7.63 11.62
N ILE A 65 8.05 -7.90 11.07
CA ILE A 65 7.70 -9.21 10.52
C ILE A 65 7.94 -9.17 9.01
N LYS A 66 8.72 -10.11 8.51
CA LYS A 66 8.90 -10.35 7.08
C LYS A 66 8.19 -11.64 6.72
N VAL A 67 7.33 -11.58 5.72
CA VAL A 67 6.60 -12.74 5.19
C VAL A 67 7.01 -12.91 3.73
N THR A 68 7.39 -14.12 3.36
CA THR A 68 7.66 -14.49 1.97
C THR A 68 6.70 -15.59 1.58
N ASN A 69 5.95 -15.38 0.50
CA ASN A 69 5.19 -16.43 -0.15
C ASN A 69 6.16 -17.28 -0.98
N LEU A 70 6.30 -18.56 -0.64
CA LEU A 70 7.22 -19.50 -1.29
C LEU A 70 6.69 -20.02 -2.62
N VAL A 71 5.42 -19.77 -2.95
CA VAL A 71 4.78 -20.17 -4.21
C VAL A 71 4.89 -19.06 -5.25
N THR A 72 4.63 -17.80 -4.86
CA THR A 72 4.69 -16.64 -5.75
C THR A 72 6.02 -15.90 -5.70
N PHE A 73 6.87 -16.21 -4.71
CA PHE A 73 8.12 -15.51 -4.41
C PHE A 73 7.95 -14.02 -4.04
N GLU A 74 6.74 -13.60 -3.71
CA GLU A 74 6.45 -12.25 -3.26
C GLU A 74 6.76 -12.09 -1.77
N GLY A 75 7.24 -10.92 -1.38
CA GLY A 75 7.57 -10.57 0.00
C GLY A 75 6.75 -9.40 0.52
N ALA A 76 6.36 -9.46 1.79
CA ALA A 76 5.72 -8.38 2.51
C ALA A 76 6.44 -8.11 3.84
N ILE A 77 6.52 -6.84 4.23
CA ILE A 77 7.15 -6.39 5.47
C ILE A 77 6.14 -5.61 6.30
N PHE A 78 5.91 -6.05 7.53
CA PHE A 78 5.00 -5.42 8.47
C PHE A 78 5.77 -4.79 9.62
N ASN A 79 5.52 -3.50 9.83
CA ASN A 79 6.05 -2.72 10.94
C ASN A 79 4.91 -1.86 11.50
N SER A 80 4.57 -2.10 12.77
CA SER A 80 3.41 -1.50 13.42
C SER A 80 3.49 0.03 13.49
N LEU A 81 4.69 0.62 13.53
CA LEU A 81 4.86 2.08 13.57
C LEU A 81 4.45 2.76 12.26
N ARG A 82 4.50 2.07 11.12
CA ARG A 82 4.10 2.68 9.83
C ARG A 82 2.62 3.05 9.81
N ALA A 83 1.77 2.28 10.51
CA ALA A 83 0.35 2.57 10.63
C ALA A 83 0.07 3.81 11.51
N LEU A 84 1.00 4.14 12.41
CA LEU A 84 0.87 5.25 13.37
C LEU A 84 1.50 6.56 12.89
N ARG A 85 2.14 6.57 11.72
CA ARG A 85 2.75 7.79 11.19
C ARG A 85 1.65 8.86 11.01
N PRO A 86 1.84 10.08 11.57
CA PRO A 86 0.94 11.20 11.32
C PRO A 86 0.79 11.42 9.82
N ARG A 87 -0.45 11.35 9.32
CA ARG A 87 -0.74 11.62 7.92
C ARG A 87 -0.71 13.12 7.70
N GLN A 88 0.18 13.59 6.84
CA GLN A 88 0.02 14.90 6.24
C GLN A 88 -1.11 14.77 5.22
N TYR A 89 -2.29 15.24 5.58
CA TYR A 89 -3.37 15.37 4.60
C TYR A 89 -2.96 16.47 3.62
N GLU A 90 -2.54 16.09 2.41
CA GLU A 90 -2.78 16.97 1.28
C GLU A 90 -4.29 16.89 0.99
N ASP A 91 -4.94 18.05 0.93
CA ASP A 91 -6.35 18.16 0.61
C ASP A 91 -6.67 17.37 -0.67
N ARG A 92 -7.40 16.25 -0.51
CA ARG A 92 -7.94 15.45 -1.62
C ARG A 92 -8.64 16.31 -2.68
N LEU A 93 -9.21 17.44 -2.24
CA LEU A 93 -9.87 18.45 -3.07
C LEU A 93 -8.98 19.02 -4.18
N ARG A 94 -7.64 19.00 -4.06
CA ARG A 94 -6.75 19.49 -5.13
C ARG A 94 -6.56 18.50 -6.29
N VAL A 95 -6.83 17.21 -6.09
CA VAL A 95 -6.61 16.19 -7.12
C VAL A 95 -7.74 16.22 -8.15
N GLU A 96 -9.00 16.27 -7.71
CA GLU A 96 -10.17 16.36 -8.59
C GLU A 96 -10.15 17.65 -9.43
N ALA A 97 -9.85 18.79 -8.81
CA ALA A 97 -9.71 20.06 -9.52
C ALA A 97 -8.61 20.01 -10.59
N ARG A 98 -7.46 19.38 -10.30
CA ARG A 98 -6.36 19.21 -11.27
C ARG A 98 -6.67 18.23 -12.40
N LEU A 99 -7.46 17.19 -12.14
CA LEU A 99 -7.90 16.23 -13.15
C LEU A 99 -8.89 16.87 -14.12
N LEU A 100 -9.85 17.65 -13.60
CA LEU A 100 -10.83 18.38 -14.41
C LEU A 100 -10.16 19.46 -15.27
N ASP A 101 -9.12 20.14 -14.75
CA ASP A 101 -8.41 21.17 -15.52
C ASP A 101 -7.60 20.57 -16.67
N ARG A 102 -6.99 19.39 -16.50
CA ARG A 102 -6.27 18.67 -17.57
C ARG A 102 -7.19 18.05 -18.62
N ALA A 103 -8.42 17.68 -18.24
CA ALA A 103 -9.39 17.11 -19.17
C ALA A 103 -9.91 18.14 -20.20
N LYS A 104 -9.74 19.45 -19.95
CA LYS A 104 -10.17 20.51 -20.87
C LYS A 104 -9.45 20.47 -22.23
N ASP A 105 -8.19 20.03 -22.22
CA ASP A 105 -7.35 19.95 -23.41
C ASP A 105 -7.15 18.49 -23.89
N ASP A 106 -7.97 17.55 -23.39
CA ASP A 106 -7.90 16.15 -23.81
C ASP A 106 -8.50 15.99 -25.23
N PRO A 107 -7.74 15.49 -26.22
CA PRO A 107 -8.25 15.25 -27.58
C PRO A 107 -9.48 14.33 -27.65
N LEU A 108 -9.70 13.50 -26.63
CA LEU A 108 -10.89 12.65 -26.52
C LEU A 108 -12.17 13.43 -26.18
N SER A 109 -12.05 14.71 -25.77
CA SER A 109 -13.19 15.61 -25.59
C SER A 109 -13.79 16.07 -26.92
N LYS A 110 -12.98 16.12 -27.99
CA LYS A 110 -13.42 16.41 -29.36
C LYS A 110 -12.87 15.36 -30.34
N PRO A 111 -13.30 14.10 -30.19
CA PRO A 111 -12.65 12.98 -30.86
C PRO A 111 -12.77 13.04 -32.40
N LEU A 112 -13.70 13.83 -32.95
CA LEU A 112 -13.82 14.04 -34.38
C LEU A 112 -12.88 15.10 -34.95
N GLU A 113 -12.42 16.04 -34.11
CA GLU A 113 -11.57 17.17 -34.50
C GLU A 113 -10.10 16.91 -34.15
N ASP A 114 -9.86 16.32 -32.97
CA ASP A 114 -8.53 16.29 -32.35
C ASP A 114 -7.89 14.89 -32.31
N THR A 115 -8.53 13.87 -32.89
CA THR A 115 -7.92 12.53 -33.06
C THR A 115 -7.99 12.10 -34.52
N PRO A 116 -7.08 11.25 -35.02
CA PRO A 116 -7.17 10.75 -36.40
C PRO A 116 -8.19 9.61 -36.50
N GLU A 117 -8.65 9.35 -37.72
CA GLU A 117 -9.41 8.13 -38.05
C GLU A 117 -8.56 7.11 -38.79
N ASP A 118 -8.99 5.85 -38.78
CA ASP A 118 -8.37 4.80 -39.56
C ASP A 118 -8.69 4.98 -41.06
N PRO A 119 -7.92 4.39 -42.01
CA PRO A 119 -8.20 4.50 -43.44
C PRO A 119 -9.58 3.97 -43.88
N PHE A 120 -10.19 3.09 -43.07
CA PHE A 120 -11.56 2.60 -43.29
C PHE A 120 -12.62 3.46 -42.58
N GLY A 121 -12.24 4.60 -42.02
CA GLY A 121 -13.08 5.49 -41.24
C GLY A 121 -13.27 5.02 -39.79
N ARG A 122 -14.16 5.72 -39.06
CA ARG A 122 -14.45 5.42 -37.65
C ARG A 122 -15.61 4.45 -37.48
N ILE A 123 -15.46 3.52 -36.53
CA ILE A 123 -16.56 2.70 -36.04
C ILE A 123 -17.33 3.50 -34.98
N LYS A 124 -18.64 3.64 -35.16
CA LYS A 124 -19.53 4.37 -34.25
C LYS A 124 -20.53 3.40 -33.62
N GLY A 125 -20.55 3.36 -32.28
CA GLY A 125 -21.57 2.68 -31.49
C GLY A 125 -22.46 3.69 -30.76
N LYS A 126 -23.50 3.19 -30.05
CA LYS A 126 -24.43 4.03 -29.29
C LYS A 126 -23.74 4.93 -28.25
N TYR A 127 -22.61 4.48 -27.70
CA TYR A 127 -21.87 5.17 -26.63
C TYR A 127 -20.34 5.19 -26.87
N CYS A 128 -19.89 4.94 -28.10
CA CYS A 128 -18.45 4.90 -28.40
C CYS A 128 -18.17 5.34 -29.82
N ILE A 129 -16.95 5.84 -30.02
CA ILE A 129 -16.38 6.12 -31.33
C ILE A 129 -14.93 5.68 -31.31
N THR A 130 -14.44 5.09 -32.41
CA THR A 130 -13.02 4.74 -32.52
C THR A 130 -12.20 5.93 -33.02
N ALA A 131 -10.94 5.94 -32.61
CA ALA A 131 -9.90 6.82 -33.12
C ALA A 131 -8.68 5.96 -33.44
N SER A 132 -7.94 6.34 -34.47
CA SER A 132 -6.65 5.73 -34.77
C SER A 132 -5.57 6.32 -33.88
N ASN A 133 -4.41 5.68 -33.86
CA ASN A 133 -3.24 6.23 -33.16
C ASN A 133 -2.41 7.10 -34.11
N ILE A 134 -1.64 8.03 -33.56
CA ILE A 134 -0.53 8.71 -34.25
C ILE A 134 0.78 8.05 -33.83
#